data_AF-A0A5D4UI05-F1
#
_entry.id   AF-A0A5D4UI05-F1
#
_cell.length_a   1.000
_cell.length_b   1.000
_cell.length_c   1.000
_cell.angle_alpha   90.00
_cell.angle_beta   90.00
_cell.angle_gamma   90.00
#
_symmetry.space_group_name_H-M   'P 1'
#
loop_
_entity.id
_entity.type
_entity.pdbx_description
1 polymer ?
#
loop_
_entity_poly.entity_id
_entity_poly.type
_entity_poly.pdbx_seq_one_letter_code
_entity_poly.pdbx_strand_id
1 'polypeptide(L)'
;MPTWLIIHSSLIIAWLLFWLLTYYFKLWRIGFPFNKSIAFRSVVAYLIPISWLTSSVLIGSVIYFLFELTIISILTLIVIPFIVLLGIFVSTLKKQSDFNKKEMKIEHELGKANSDILNWTKQFPFIKEENFDIQLFISNNKPIGKMYLYEINAKEKDILRKKMKELPSGVKLYFIKKNLSY
;
A
#
# COMPACT_ATOMS: atom_id res chain seq x y z
N MET A 1 -45.12 7.04 -0.91
CA MET A 1 -43.71 6.67 -1.22
C MET A 1 -43.43 5.34 -0.51
N PRO A 2 -42.77 4.37 -1.15
CA PRO A 2 -42.43 3.12 -0.48
C PRO A 2 -41.58 3.37 0.77
N THR A 3 -41.90 2.73 1.88
CA THR A 3 -41.22 2.92 3.18
C THR A 3 -39.72 2.65 3.09
N TRP A 4 -39.32 1.62 2.33
CA TRP A 4 -37.91 1.32 2.07
C TRP A 4 -37.16 2.50 1.44
N LEU A 5 -37.80 3.23 0.52
CA LEU A 5 -37.18 4.34 -0.18
C LEU A 5 -36.98 5.53 0.77
N ILE A 6 -37.95 5.80 1.64
CA ILE A 6 -37.82 6.82 2.70
C ILE A 6 -36.64 6.47 3.61
N ILE A 7 -36.53 5.22 4.06
CA ILE A 7 -35.42 4.75 4.90
C ILE A 7 -34.07 4.99 4.21
N HIS A 8 -33.93 4.57 2.94
CA HIS A 8 -32.67 4.77 2.21
C HIS A 8 -32.32 6.25 2.03
N SER A 9 -33.29 7.10 1.70
CA SER A 9 -33.09 8.55 1.56
C SER A 9 -32.69 9.20 2.88
N SER A 10 -33.34 8.85 3.99
CA SER A 10 -32.97 9.37 5.31
C SER A 10 -31.56 8.94 5.72
N LEU A 11 -31.22 7.66 5.49
CA LEU A 11 -29.90 7.14 5.84
C LEU A 11 -28.78 7.77 5.02
N ILE A 12 -28.97 7.92 3.71
CA ILE A 12 -27.91 8.50 2.87
C ILE A 12 -27.66 9.97 3.23
N ILE A 13 -28.71 10.74 3.54
CA ILE A 13 -28.59 12.13 3.99
C ILE A 13 -27.85 12.19 5.33
N ALA A 14 -28.24 11.34 6.29
CA ALA A 14 -27.62 11.29 7.61
C ALA A 14 -26.12 10.99 7.52
N TRP A 15 -25.72 9.96 6.75
CA TRP A 15 -24.32 9.60 6.58
C TRP A 15 -23.52 10.60 5.77
N LEU A 16 -24.13 11.23 4.76
CA LEU A 16 -23.49 12.29 4.00
C LEU A 16 -23.14 13.48 4.89
N LEU A 17 -24.09 13.94 5.72
CA LEU A 17 -23.84 15.03 6.67
C LEU A 17 -22.78 14.64 7.70
N PHE A 18 -22.90 13.45 8.31
CA PHE A 18 -21.95 12.96 9.31
C PHE A 18 -20.51 12.93 8.79
N TRP A 19 -20.30 12.32 7.61
CA TRP A 19 -18.96 12.17 7.07
C TRP A 19 -18.40 13.48 6.48
N LEU A 20 -19.25 14.35 5.92
CA LEU A 20 -18.81 15.68 5.50
C LEU A 20 -18.39 16.56 6.68
N LEU A 21 -19.12 16.49 7.80
CA LEU A 21 -18.73 17.17 9.04
C LEU A 21 -17.39 16.63 9.55
N THR A 22 -17.24 15.30 9.58
CA THR A 22 -15.99 14.63 9.96
C THR A 22 -14.82 15.09 9.08
N TYR A 23 -15.05 15.26 7.78
CA TYR A 23 -14.07 15.79 6.84
C TYR A 23 -13.76 17.26 7.08
N TYR A 24 -14.78 18.10 7.29
CA TYR A 24 -14.66 19.53 7.54
C TYR A 24 -13.85 19.84 8.80
N PHE A 25 -14.15 19.14 9.90
CA PHE A 25 -13.40 19.23 11.16
C PHE A 25 -12.01 18.57 11.10
N LYS A 26 -11.62 18.02 9.95
CA LYS A 26 -10.32 17.36 9.72
C LYS A 26 -10.03 16.22 10.71
N LEU A 27 -11.07 15.56 11.22
CA LEU A 27 -10.93 14.43 12.15
C LEU A 27 -10.15 13.26 11.53
N TRP A 28 -10.13 13.17 10.20
CA TRP A 28 -9.29 12.22 9.45
C TRP A 28 -7.78 12.38 9.70
N ARG A 29 -7.31 13.53 10.21
CA ARG A 29 -5.89 13.73 10.57
C ARG A 29 -5.49 13.06 11.88
N ILE A 30 -6.45 12.61 12.69
CA ILE A 30 -6.21 12.16 14.08
C ILE A 30 -5.59 10.75 14.14
N GLY A 31 -5.43 10.04 13.02
CA GLY A 31 -4.80 8.71 13.01
C GLY A 31 -3.89 8.41 11.81
N PHE A 32 -3.96 9.18 10.72
CA PHE A 32 -3.18 8.93 9.51
C PHE A 32 -2.86 10.23 8.76
N PRO A 33 -1.64 10.41 8.22
CA PRO A 33 -1.25 11.59 7.45
C PRO A 33 -1.77 11.49 5.99
N PHE A 34 -3.07 11.29 5.81
CA PHE A 34 -3.63 11.23 4.46
C PHE A 34 -3.52 12.59 3.76
N ASN A 35 -3.28 12.59 2.45
CA ASN A 35 -3.45 13.80 1.67
C ASN A 35 -4.95 14.17 1.64
N LYS A 36 -5.29 15.46 1.65
CA LYS A 36 -6.68 15.97 1.62
C LYS A 36 -7.51 15.35 0.50
N SER A 37 -6.91 15.21 -0.70
CA SER A 37 -7.55 14.57 -1.86
C SER A 37 -7.88 13.09 -1.60
N ILE A 38 -6.94 12.36 -0.99
CA ILE A 38 -7.12 10.95 -0.64
C ILE A 38 -8.21 10.82 0.43
N ALA A 39 -8.17 11.66 1.47
CA ALA A 39 -9.17 11.67 2.53
C ALA A 39 -10.59 11.93 1.99
N PHE A 40 -10.75 12.93 1.12
CA PHE A 40 -12.04 13.23 0.50
C PHE A 40 -12.55 12.07 -0.34
N ARG A 41 -11.68 11.49 -1.20
CA ARG A 41 -12.04 10.32 -2.01
C ARG A 41 -12.44 9.14 -1.13
N SER A 42 -11.72 8.89 -0.04
CA SER A 42 -12.05 7.81 0.90
C SER A 42 -13.42 7.99 1.54
N VAL A 43 -13.73 9.22 1.97
CA VAL A 43 -15.03 9.56 2.54
C VAL A 43 -16.17 9.31 1.56
N VAL A 44 -16.08 9.88 0.36
CA VAL A 44 -17.18 9.85 -0.61
C VAL A 44 -17.33 8.48 -1.29
N ALA A 45 -16.22 7.84 -1.66
CA ALA A 45 -16.26 6.59 -2.42
C ALA A 45 -16.42 5.33 -1.57
N TYR A 46 -16.06 5.38 -0.29
CA TYR A 46 -16.07 4.20 0.58
C TYR A 46 -16.89 4.40 1.85
N LEU A 47 -16.58 5.42 2.66
CA LEU A 47 -17.19 5.55 3.99
C LEU A 47 -18.69 5.84 3.91
N ILE A 48 -19.13 6.81 3.11
CA ILE A 48 -20.56 7.10 2.95
C ILE A 48 -21.33 5.87 2.42
N PRO A 49 -20.94 5.24 1.29
CA PRO A 49 -21.66 4.08 0.77
C PRO A 49 -21.66 2.89 1.73
N ILE A 50 -20.54 2.56 2.37
CA ILE A 50 -20.44 1.42 3.29
C ILE A 50 -21.32 1.67 4.51
N SER A 51 -21.20 2.83 5.17
CA SER A 51 -22.03 3.16 6.33
C SER A 51 -23.52 3.13 6.00
N TRP A 52 -23.90 3.65 4.83
CA TRP A 52 -25.28 3.62 4.34
C TRP A 52 -25.79 2.19 4.14
N LEU A 53 -25.06 1.35 3.41
CA LEU A 53 -25.46 -0.03 3.14
C LEU A 53 -25.49 -0.88 4.42
N THR A 54 -24.50 -0.73 5.30
CA THR A 54 -24.46 -1.44 6.58
C THR A 54 -25.64 -1.05 7.46
N SER A 55 -25.96 0.25 7.54
CA SER A 55 -27.12 0.72 8.30
C SER A 55 -28.43 0.22 7.69
N SER A 56 -28.53 0.16 6.36
CA SER A 56 -29.68 -0.42 5.67
C SER A 56 -29.90 -1.88 6.06
N VAL A 57 -28.84 -2.69 6.06
CA VAL A 57 -28.93 -4.10 6.47
C VAL A 57 -29.36 -4.22 7.94
N LEU A 58 -28.74 -3.45 8.84
CA LEU A 58 -29.05 -3.48 10.26
C LEU A 58 -30.50 -3.08 10.55
N ILE A 59 -30.93 -1.92 10.03
CA ILE A 59 -32.30 -1.42 10.22
C ILE A 59 -33.31 -2.31 9.53
N GLY A 60 -33.04 -2.76 8.30
CA GLY A 60 -33.88 -3.70 7.58
C GLY A 60 -34.08 -5.01 8.35
N SER A 61 -33.02 -5.52 8.98
CA SER A 61 -33.08 -6.72 9.82
C SER A 61 -33.92 -6.49 11.06
N VAL A 62 -33.76 -5.35 11.75
CA VAL A 62 -34.59 -5.00 12.91
C VAL A 62 -36.07 -4.88 12.52
N ILE A 63 -36.37 -4.21 11.41
CA ILE A 63 -37.75 -4.06 10.93
C ILE A 63 -38.34 -5.42 10.53
N TYR A 64 -37.56 -6.30 9.90
CA TYR A 64 -38.00 -7.65 9.55
C TYR A 64 -38.40 -8.48 10.77
N PHE A 65 -37.70 -8.33 11.90
CA PHE A 65 -38.06 -9.03 13.14
C PHE A 65 -39.27 -8.42 13.86
N LEU A 66 -39.50 -7.12 13.70
CA LEU A 66 -40.57 -6.39 14.39
C LEU A 66 -41.88 -6.30 13.60
N PHE A 67 -41.82 -6.43 12.27
CA PHE A 67 -42.95 -6.21 11.37
C PHE A 67 -42.93 -7.22 10.22
N GLU A 68 -44.11 -7.58 9.73
CA GLU A 68 -44.23 -8.37 8.50
C GLU A 68 -43.85 -7.51 7.28
N LEU A 69 -42.68 -7.79 6.71
CA LEU A 69 -42.18 -7.13 5.51
C LEU A 69 -42.58 -7.88 4.25
N THR A 70 -42.92 -7.12 3.20
CA THR A 70 -43.04 -7.67 1.86
C THR A 70 -41.69 -8.14 1.33
N ILE A 71 -41.70 -9.17 0.48
CA ILE A 71 -40.48 -9.72 -0.12
C ILE A 71 -39.63 -8.66 -0.84
N ILE A 72 -40.29 -7.69 -1.49
CA ILE A 72 -39.63 -6.56 -2.15
C ILE A 72 -38.85 -5.71 -1.13
N SER A 73 -39.42 -5.46 0.05
CA SER A 73 -38.75 -4.68 1.10
C SER A 73 -37.56 -5.42 1.70
N ILE A 74 -37.67 -6.74 1.84
CA ILE A 74 -36.56 -7.60 2.29
C ILE A 74 -35.41 -7.56 1.28
N LEU A 75 -35.74 -7.69 -0.01
CA LEU A 75 -34.73 -7.63 -1.08
C LEU A 75 -34.01 -6.29 -1.11
N THR A 76 -34.73 -5.17 -1.00
CA THR A 76 -34.15 -3.83 -1.12
C THR A 76 -33.41 -3.37 0.13
N LEU A 77 -33.91 -3.67 1.34
CA LEU A 77 -33.28 -3.21 2.58
C LEU A 77 -32.13 -4.11 3.05
N ILE A 78 -32.20 -5.41 2.76
CA ILE A 78 -31.29 -6.41 3.33
C ILE A 78 -30.46 -7.06 2.23
N VAL A 79 -31.09 -7.81 1.32
CA VAL A 79 -30.37 -8.72 0.42
C VAL A 79 -29.46 -7.96 -0.56
N ILE A 80 -30.00 -6.97 -1.26
CA ILE A 80 -29.22 -6.18 -2.24
C ILE A 80 -28.08 -5.43 -1.53
N PRO A 81 -28.31 -4.65 -0.45
CA PRO A 81 -27.23 -3.98 0.26
C PRO A 81 -26.16 -4.94 0.79
N PHE A 82 -26.56 -6.11 1.29
CA PHE A 82 -25.64 -7.13 1.76
C PHE A 82 -24.77 -7.70 0.64
N ILE A 83 -25.35 -8.01 -0.53
CA ILE A 83 -24.60 -8.47 -1.71
C ILE A 83 -23.60 -7.41 -2.16
N VAL A 84 -23.99 -6.13 -2.18
CA VAL A 84 -23.09 -5.03 -2.54
C VAL A 84 -21.93 -4.91 -1.53
N LEU A 85 -22.22 -5.01 -0.23
CA LEU A 85 -21.18 -5.02 0.82
C LEU A 85 -20.21 -6.19 0.65
N LEU A 86 -20.70 -7.40 0.36
CA LEU A 86 -19.87 -8.56 0.07
C LEU A 86 -18.99 -8.31 -1.16
N GLY A 87 -19.53 -7.73 -2.23
CA GLY A 87 -18.77 -7.35 -3.41
C GLY A 87 -17.63 -6.37 -3.09
N ILE A 88 -17.92 -5.33 -2.29
CA ILE A 88 -16.90 -4.37 -1.83
C ILE A 88 -15.82 -5.08 -1.01
N PHE A 89 -16.21 -5.96 -0.08
CA PHE A 89 -15.29 -6.71 0.77
C PHE A 89 -14.36 -7.61 -0.04
N VAL A 90 -14.90 -8.45 -0.92
CA VAL A 90 -14.12 -9.34 -1.79
C VAL A 90 -13.19 -8.55 -2.71
N SER A 91 -13.66 -7.42 -3.28
CA SER A 91 -12.82 -6.57 -4.13
C SER A 91 -11.62 -5.98 -3.37
N THR A 92 -11.81 -5.64 -2.09
CA THR A 92 -10.76 -5.11 -1.22
C THR A 92 -9.75 -6.18 -0.87
N LEU A 93 -10.21 -7.39 -0.51
CA LEU A 93 -9.34 -8.54 -0.25
C LEU A 93 -8.49 -8.90 -1.47
N LYS A 94 -9.08 -8.89 -2.67
CA LYS A 94 -8.35 -9.17 -3.91
C LYS A 94 -7.24 -8.13 -4.15
N LYS A 95 -7.57 -6.84 -4.02
CA LYS A 95 -6.59 -5.74 -4.15
C LYS A 95 -5.45 -5.87 -3.14
N GLN A 96 -5.77 -6.22 -1.88
CA GLN A 96 -4.76 -6.43 -0.85
C GLN A 96 -3.87 -7.63 -1.18
N SER A 97 -4.45 -8.75 -1.60
CA SER A 97 -3.70 -9.93 -2.04
C SER A 97 -2.77 -9.59 -3.20
N ASP A 98 -3.27 -8.88 -4.22
CA ASP A 98 -2.48 -8.51 -5.39
C ASP A 98 -1.35 -7.53 -5.03
N PHE A 99 -1.60 -6.62 -4.09
CA PHE A 99 -0.58 -5.73 -3.52
C PHE A 99 0.50 -6.53 -2.79
N ASN A 100 0.11 -7.41 -1.85
CA ASN A 100 1.04 -8.24 -1.09
C ASN A 100 1.88 -9.15 -2.00
N LYS A 101 1.29 -9.74 -3.04
CA LYS A 101 2.04 -10.54 -4.03
C LYS A 101 3.09 -9.72 -4.78
N LYS A 102 2.79 -8.46 -5.11
CA LYS A 102 3.74 -7.56 -5.75
C LYS A 102 4.86 -7.17 -4.81
N GLU A 103 4.54 -6.83 -3.56
CA GLU A 103 5.52 -6.54 -2.50
C GLU A 103 6.46 -7.73 -2.28
N MET A 104 5.92 -8.94 -2.08
CA MET A 104 6.73 -10.15 -1.92
C MET A 104 7.66 -10.41 -3.12
N LYS A 105 7.18 -10.16 -4.35
CA LYS A 105 8.01 -10.29 -5.54
C LYS A 105 9.14 -9.26 -5.57
N ILE A 106 8.84 -8.01 -5.20
CA ILE A 106 9.83 -6.93 -5.09
C ILE A 106 10.88 -7.27 -4.04
N GLU A 107 10.45 -7.71 -2.86
CA GLU A 107 11.33 -8.10 -1.76
C GLU A 107 12.25 -9.26 -2.17
N HIS A 108 11.70 -10.27 -2.84
CA HIS A 108 12.48 -11.38 -3.37
C HIS A 108 13.50 -10.94 -4.43
N GLU A 109 13.12 -10.06 -5.36
CA GLU A 109 14.04 -9.53 -6.38
C GLU A 109 15.16 -8.68 -5.76
N LEU A 110 14.85 -7.85 -4.77
CA LEU A 110 15.84 -7.07 -4.02
C LEU A 110 16.77 -7.98 -3.20
N GLY A 111 16.23 -9.00 -2.54
CA GLY A 111 17.01 -9.98 -1.78
C GLY A 111 17.99 -10.76 -2.67
N LYS A 112 17.55 -11.16 -3.86
CA LYS A 112 18.43 -11.80 -4.85
C LYS A 112 19.53 -10.85 -5.32
N ALA A 113 19.19 -9.61 -5.68
CA ALA A 113 20.18 -8.61 -6.09
C ALA A 113 21.20 -8.33 -4.98
N ASN A 114 20.76 -8.27 -3.71
CA ASN A 114 21.64 -8.10 -2.57
C ASN A 114 22.63 -9.27 -2.43
N SER A 115 22.12 -10.50 -2.51
CA SER A 115 22.94 -11.71 -2.47
C SER A 115 23.99 -11.72 -3.60
N ASP A 116 23.60 -11.36 -4.82
CA ASP A 116 24.51 -11.29 -5.97
C ASP A 116 25.62 -10.25 -5.77
N ILE A 117 25.29 -9.07 -5.22
CA ILE A 117 26.30 -8.04 -4.89
C ILE A 117 27.24 -8.56 -3.80
N LEU A 118 26.71 -9.12 -2.71
CA LEU A 118 27.53 -9.67 -1.63
C LEU A 118 28.47 -10.77 -2.14
N ASN A 119 27.99 -11.67 -3.00
CA ASN A 119 28.82 -12.71 -3.60
C ASN A 119 29.92 -12.11 -4.49
N TRP A 120 29.64 -11.04 -5.22
CA TRP A 120 30.65 -10.30 -5.98
C TRP A 120 31.69 -9.66 -5.05
N THR A 121 31.28 -9.05 -3.93
CA THR A 121 32.22 -8.43 -2.96
C THR A 121 33.17 -9.44 -2.33
N LYS A 122 32.69 -10.64 -2.03
CA LYS A 122 33.47 -11.72 -1.40
C LYS A 122 34.64 -12.22 -2.26
N GLN A 123 34.66 -11.89 -3.55
CA GLN A 123 35.78 -12.19 -4.44
C GLN A 123 37.02 -11.33 -4.13
N PHE A 124 36.85 -10.24 -3.38
CA PHE A 124 37.90 -9.28 -3.08
C PHE A 124 38.27 -9.33 -1.59
N PRO A 125 39.43 -9.89 -1.22
CA PRO A 125 39.81 -10.07 0.19
C PRO A 125 40.04 -8.75 0.94
N PHE A 126 40.20 -7.64 0.22
CA PHE A 126 40.36 -6.30 0.80
C PHE A 126 39.04 -5.58 1.08
N ILE A 127 37.89 -6.10 0.58
CA ILE A 127 36.56 -5.54 0.89
C ILE A 127 36.05 -6.21 2.16
N LYS A 128 35.93 -5.44 3.23
CA LYS A 128 35.32 -5.85 4.51
C LYS A 128 33.93 -5.24 4.65
N GLU A 129 33.07 -5.83 5.47
CA GLU A 129 31.70 -5.34 5.73
C GLU A 129 31.64 -3.88 6.19
N GLU A 130 32.66 -3.42 6.92
CA GLU A 130 32.83 -2.03 7.37
C GLU A 130 33.19 -1.03 6.26
N ASN A 131 33.67 -1.52 5.12
CA ASN A 131 34.22 -0.71 4.03
C ASN A 131 33.31 -0.62 2.81
N PHE A 132 32.04 -1.04 2.93
CA PHE A 132 31.06 -0.84 1.87
C PHE A 132 29.64 -0.61 2.37
N ASP A 133 28.86 0.09 1.55
CA ASP A 133 27.41 0.26 1.71
C ASP A 133 26.70 -0.12 0.41
N ILE A 134 25.55 -0.79 0.52
CA ILE A 134 24.73 -1.20 -0.62
C ILE A 134 23.36 -0.57 -0.48
N GLN A 135 23.01 0.28 -1.44
CA GLN A 135 21.67 0.85 -1.54
C GLN A 135 20.95 0.22 -2.73
N LEU A 136 19.91 -0.57 -2.45
CA LEU A 136 19.06 -1.19 -3.45
C LEU A 136 17.70 -0.52 -3.48
N PHE A 137 17.18 -0.28 -4.68
CA PHE A 137 15.83 0.22 -4.88
C PHE A 137 15.25 -0.31 -6.19
N ILE A 138 13.93 -0.38 -6.28
CA ILE A 138 13.25 -0.72 -7.54
C ILE A 138 13.07 0.55 -8.37
N SER A 139 13.43 0.48 -9.65
CA SER A 139 13.11 1.50 -10.64
C SER A 139 12.70 0.82 -11.94
N ASN A 140 11.57 1.23 -12.52
CA ASN A 140 10.98 0.62 -13.71
C ASN A 140 10.85 -0.91 -13.61
N ASN A 141 10.35 -1.42 -12.48
CA ASN A 141 10.21 -2.85 -12.19
C ASN A 141 11.51 -3.67 -12.29
N LYS A 142 12.67 -3.04 -12.08
CA LYS A 142 13.95 -3.73 -11.99
C LYS A 142 14.71 -3.25 -10.74
N PRO A 143 15.45 -4.13 -10.06
CA PRO A 143 16.35 -3.72 -9.00
C PRO A 143 17.51 -2.90 -9.59
N ILE A 144 17.72 -1.71 -9.03
CA ILE A 144 18.88 -0.85 -9.28
C ILE A 144 19.65 -0.75 -7.98
N GLY A 145 20.96 -0.96 -8.07
CA GLY A 145 21.86 -0.89 -6.93
C GLY A 145 22.84 0.26 -7.05
N LYS A 146 23.17 0.88 -5.91
CA LYS A 146 24.37 1.70 -5.75
C LYS A 146 25.22 1.03 -4.69
N MET A 147 26.45 0.72 -5.07
CA MET A 147 27.44 0.18 -4.16
C MET A 147 28.49 1.26 -3.89
N TYR A 148 28.67 1.58 -2.62
CA TYR A 148 29.68 2.52 -2.16
C TYR A 148 30.83 1.73 -1.53
N LEU A 149 32.03 1.93 -2.02
CA LEU A 149 33.25 1.37 -1.46
C LEU A 149 34.06 2.49 -0.82
N TYR A 150 34.43 2.30 0.44
CA TYR A 150 35.19 3.23 1.24
C TYR A 150 36.66 2.81 1.32
N GLU A 151 37.55 3.79 1.40
CA GLU A 151 38.98 3.59 1.74
C GLU A 151 39.77 2.65 0.81
N ILE A 152 39.32 2.52 -0.44
CA ILE A 152 39.98 1.71 -1.48
C ILE A 152 41.21 2.45 -2.05
N ASN A 153 42.37 1.79 -2.05
CA ASN A 153 43.60 2.34 -2.60
C ASN A 153 43.64 2.27 -4.15
N ALA A 154 44.63 2.92 -4.77
CA ALA A 154 44.70 2.99 -6.23
C ALA A 154 44.88 1.61 -6.90
N LYS A 155 45.63 0.69 -6.29
CA LYS A 155 45.87 -0.66 -6.82
C LYS A 155 44.61 -1.53 -6.75
N GLU A 156 43.90 -1.49 -5.62
CA GLU A 156 42.62 -2.17 -5.42
C GLU A 156 41.54 -1.63 -6.37
N LYS A 157 41.52 -0.31 -6.60
CA LYS A 157 40.60 0.31 -7.56
C LYS A 157 40.80 -0.21 -8.98
N ASP A 158 42.05 -0.43 -9.40
CA ASP A 158 42.34 -1.00 -10.71
C ASP A 158 41.93 -2.48 -10.81
N ILE A 159 42.06 -3.25 -9.73
CA ILE A 159 41.55 -4.63 -9.66
C ILE A 159 40.02 -4.64 -9.84
N LEU A 160 39.31 -3.76 -9.13
CA LEU A 160 37.85 -3.66 -9.22
C LEU A 160 37.38 -3.21 -10.60
N ARG A 161 38.09 -2.26 -11.23
CA ARG A 161 37.78 -1.79 -12.59
C ARG A 161 37.87 -2.91 -13.63
N LYS A 162 38.85 -3.82 -13.49
CA LYS A 162 38.99 -4.98 -14.38
C LYS A 162 37.82 -5.95 -14.26
N LYS A 163 37.22 -6.04 -13.08
CA LYS A 163 36.10 -6.92 -12.74
C LYS A 163 34.72 -6.25 -12.81
N MET A 164 34.65 -5.01 -13.27
CA MET A 164 33.42 -4.22 -13.33
C MET A 164 32.36 -4.82 -14.28
N LYS A 165 32.77 -5.62 -15.27
CA LYS A 165 31.87 -6.36 -16.17
C LYS A 165 31.14 -7.52 -15.49
N GLU A 166 31.68 -8.03 -14.38
CA GLU A 166 31.09 -9.13 -13.59
C GLU A 166 30.15 -8.60 -12.49
N LEU A 167 30.04 -7.28 -12.36
CA LEU A 167 29.14 -6.64 -11.41
C LEU A 167 27.68 -6.96 -11.80
N PRO A 168 26.79 -7.26 -10.83
CA PRO A 168 25.39 -7.54 -11.13
C PRO A 168 24.74 -6.41 -11.94
N SER A 169 23.94 -6.80 -12.93
CA SER A 169 23.29 -5.85 -13.85
C SER A 169 22.46 -4.82 -13.09
N GLY A 170 22.57 -3.53 -13.46
CA GLY A 170 21.83 -2.45 -12.80
C GLY A 170 22.50 -1.89 -11.53
N VAL A 171 23.65 -2.44 -11.12
CA VAL A 171 24.43 -1.93 -9.99
C VAL A 171 25.47 -0.93 -10.49
N LYS A 172 25.58 0.21 -9.82
CA LYS A 172 26.62 1.23 -10.06
C LYS A 172 27.58 1.27 -8.88
N LEU A 173 28.87 1.29 -9.17
CA LEU A 173 29.91 1.26 -8.16
C LEU A 173 30.52 2.66 -7.99
N TYR A 174 30.60 3.11 -6.73
CA TYR A 174 31.09 4.42 -6.33
C TYR A 174 32.24 4.25 -5.36
N PHE A 175 33.33 4.98 -5.59
CA PHE A 175 34.48 5.00 -4.70
C PHE A 175 34.46 6.29 -3.89
N ILE A 176 34.30 6.17 -2.57
CA ILE A 176 34.26 7.32 -1.66
C ILE A 176 35.52 7.28 -0.80
N LYS A 177 36.25 8.39 -0.77
CA LYS A 177 37.22 8.62 0.31
C LYS A 177 36.44 9.15 1.50
N LYS A 178 36.62 8.54 2.67
CA LYS A 178 36.12 9.09 3.93
C LYS A 178 36.88 10.40 4.17
N ASN A 179 36.32 11.53 3.74
CA ASN A 179 36.77 12.82 4.22
C ASN A 179 36.29 12.89 5.67
N LEU A 180 37.20 12.58 6.60
CA LEU A 180 37.07 13.05 7.98
C LEU A 180 37.15 14.58 7.92
N SER A 181 36.02 15.24 7.75
CA SER A 181 35.91 16.68 7.97
C SER A 181 35.20 16.90 9.30
N TYR A 182 36.05 17.13 10.31
CA TYR A 182 35.87 17.82 11.59
C TYR A 182 34.65 17.48 12.45
#